data_AF-A0A9R1WV77-F1
#
_entry.id   AF-A0A9R1WV77-F1
#
_cell.length_a   1.000
_cell.length_b   1.000
_cell.length_c   1.000
_cell.angle_alpha   90.00
_cell.angle_beta   90.00
_cell.angle_gamma   90.00
#
_symmetry.space_group_name_H-M   'P 1'
#
loop_
_entity.id
_entity.type
_entity.pdbx_description
1 polymer ?
#
loop_
_entity_poly.entity_id
_entity_poly.type
_entity_poly.pdbx_seq_one_letter_code
_entity_poly.pdbx_strand_id
1 'polypeptide(L)'
;MVTDYLLRYVVDLNQRSCGCKSWQLTDIPCVHFIYTISSLNINVEAFVSNSYTKALSLYNIHPLNDSSEWPHVEGLHTILPQLRRRLPSRPCVNRKRD
;
A
#
# COMPACT_ATOMS: atom_id res chain seq x y z
N MET A 1 -8.76 18.95 -9.59
CA MET A 1 -7.32 19.07 -9.92
C MET A 1 -6.58 19.19 -8.60
N VAL A 2 -5.61 18.32 -8.33
CA VAL A 2 -4.85 18.32 -7.08
C VAL A 2 -3.37 18.44 -7.41
N THR A 3 -2.67 19.33 -6.71
CA THR A 3 -1.24 19.62 -6.93
C THR A 3 -0.39 18.86 -5.93
N ASP A 4 0.60 18.10 -6.39
CA ASP A 4 1.65 17.54 -5.55
C ASP A 4 3.01 18.08 -6.00
N TYR A 5 3.65 18.84 -5.12
CA TYR A 5 4.92 19.58 -5.23
C TYR A 5 5.19 20.45 -6.49
N LEU A 6 4.89 20.02 -7.72
CA LEU A 6 4.82 20.84 -8.96
C LEU A 6 3.91 20.23 -10.06
N LEU A 7 3.37 19.02 -9.84
CA LEU A 7 2.60 18.27 -10.82
C LEU A 7 1.10 18.38 -10.53
N ARG A 8 0.30 18.60 -11.58
CA ARG A 8 -1.16 18.62 -11.52
C ARG A 8 -1.69 17.26 -11.96
N TYR A 9 -2.42 16.60 -11.08
CA TYR A 9 -3.12 15.37 -11.42
C TYR A 9 -4.59 15.63 -11.73
N VAL A 10 -5.02 15.13 -12.89
CA VAL A 10 -6.43 15.03 -13.25
C VAL A 10 -7.01 13.81 -12.54
N VAL A 11 -8.14 14.00 -11.89
CA VAL A 11 -8.90 12.96 -11.21
C VAL A 11 -10.25 12.87 -11.87
N ASP A 12 -10.62 11.69 -12.34
CA ASP A 12 -11.93 11.39 -12.89
C ASP A 12 -12.67 10.46 -11.91
N LEU A 13 -13.71 10.99 -11.28
CA LEU A 13 -14.51 10.23 -10.30
C LEU A 13 -15.43 9.20 -10.98
N ASN A 14 -15.87 9.45 -12.22
CA ASN A 14 -16.76 8.54 -12.94
C ASN A 14 -15.99 7.31 -13.42
N GLN A 15 -14.80 7.54 -13.98
CA GLN A 15 -13.92 6.46 -14.42
C GLN A 15 -13.09 5.85 -13.29
N ARG A 16 -13.23 6.35 -12.06
CA ARG A 16 -12.43 5.96 -10.88
C ARG A 16 -10.94 5.96 -11.24
N SER A 17 -10.43 7.09 -11.72
CA SER A 17 -9.06 7.17 -12.23
C SER A 17 -8.32 8.41 -11.73
N CYS A 18 -7.01 8.27 -11.56
CA CYS A 18 -6.09 9.35 -11.24
C CYS A 18 -4.96 9.37 -12.26
N GLY A 19 -4.50 10.56 -12.67
CA GLY A 19 -3.29 10.70 -13.49
C GLY A 19 -2.03 10.10 -12.85
N CYS A 20 -2.03 9.95 -11.52
CA CYS A 20 -1.02 9.25 -10.74
C CYS A 20 -1.03 7.71 -10.90
N LYS A 21 -2.05 7.16 -11.57
CA LYS A 21 -2.27 5.73 -11.85
C LYS A 21 -2.42 4.81 -10.64
N SER A 22 -2.31 5.32 -9.42
CA SER A 22 -2.41 4.52 -8.21
C SER A 22 -3.74 3.77 -8.11
N TRP A 23 -4.86 4.42 -8.44
CA TRP A 23 -6.17 3.76 -8.42
C TRP A 23 -6.20 2.55 -9.35
N GLN A 24 -5.72 2.71 -10.58
CA GLN A 24 -5.75 1.67 -11.60
C GLN A 24 -4.85 0.47 -11.29
N LEU A 25 -3.89 0.62 -10.37
CA LEU A 25 -2.96 -0.44 -9.98
C LEU A 25 -3.45 -1.26 -8.79
N THR A 26 -4.18 -0.63 -7.88
CA THR A 26 -4.50 -1.23 -6.57
C THR A 26 -5.99 -1.33 -6.30
N ASP A 27 -6.83 -0.66 -7.10
CA ASP A 27 -8.25 -0.40 -6.81
C ASP A 27 -8.47 0.35 -5.48
N ILE A 28 -7.46 1.12 -5.08
CA ILE A 28 -7.42 1.88 -3.82
C ILE A 28 -7.41 3.38 -4.13
N PRO A 29 -8.21 4.20 -3.42
CA PRO A 29 -8.12 5.66 -3.46
C PRO A 29 -6.71 6.16 -3.15
N CYS A 30 -6.14 6.91 -4.09
CA CYS A 30 -4.92 7.67 -3.83
C CYS A 30 -5.22 8.97 -3.09
N VAL A 31 -4.19 9.61 -2.55
CA VAL A 31 -4.31 10.89 -1.83
C VAL A 31 -5.00 11.98 -2.66
N HIS A 32 -4.76 12.02 -3.98
CA HIS A 32 -5.41 12.97 -4.89
C HIS A 32 -6.90 12.70 -5.05
N PHE A 33 -7.28 11.42 -5.12
CA PHE A 33 -8.67 11.01 -5.26
C PHE A 33 -9.45 11.34 -3.98
N ILE A 34 -8.87 11.01 -2.82
CA ILE A 34 -9.43 11.33 -1.49
C ILE A 34 -9.60 12.84 -1.33
N TYR A 35 -8.57 13.62 -1.67
CA TYR A 35 -8.65 15.09 -1.59
C TYR A 35 -9.75 15.64 -2.51
N THR A 36 -9.86 15.14 -3.74
CA THR A 36 -10.89 15.59 -4.70
C THR A 36 -12.29 15.30 -4.17
N ILE A 37 -12.52 14.09 -3.64
CA ILE A 37 -13.81 13.72 -3.02
C ILE A 37 -14.14 14.62 -1.84
N SER A 38 -13.17 14.82 -0.93
CA SER A 38 -13.33 15.68 0.24
C SER A 38 -13.63 17.12 -0.14
N SER A 39 -12.95 17.65 -1.17
CA SER A 39 -13.17 19.02 -1.68
C SER A 39 -14.56 19.19 -2.31
N LEU A 40 -15.12 18.13 -2.87
CA LEU A 40 -16.46 18.12 -3.46
C LEU A 40 -17.55 17.75 -2.44
N ASN A 41 -17.18 17.49 -1.18
CA ASN A 41 -18.09 17.06 -0.12
C ASN A 41 -18.91 15.79 -0.47
N ILE A 42 -18.33 14.92 -1.29
CA ILE A 42 -18.94 13.65 -1.68
C ILE A 42 -18.55 12.59 -0.64
N ASN A 43 -19.43 11.62 -0.39
CA ASN A 43 -19.13 10.51 0.51
C ASN A 43 -18.01 9.63 -0.08
N VAL A 44 -16.88 9.54 0.63
CA VAL A 44 -15.72 8.70 0.26
C VAL A 44 -16.09 7.22 0.26
N GLU A 45 -16.98 6.80 1.16
CA GLU A 45 -17.43 5.41 1.29
C GLU A 45 -18.09 4.88 0.00
N ALA A 46 -18.62 5.77 -0.86
CA ALA A 46 -19.19 5.39 -2.14
C ALA A 46 -18.14 4.91 -3.17
N PHE A 47 -16.87 5.21 -2.92
CA PHE A 47 -15.76 4.89 -3.83
C PHE A 47 -14.85 3.79 -3.28
N VAL A 48 -14.81 3.59 -1.97
CA VAL A 48 -13.97 2.58 -1.35
C VAL A 48 -14.61 1.20 -1.55
N SER A 49 -13.81 0.23 -2.02
CA SER A 49 -14.26 -1.17 -2.11
C SER A 49 -14.62 -1.71 -0.71
N ASN A 50 -15.61 -2.60 -0.64
CA ASN A 50 -15.99 -3.26 0.61
C ASN A 50 -14.81 -4.00 1.28
N SER A 51 -13.72 -4.27 0.54
CA SER A 51 -12.46 -4.84 1.04
C SER A 51 -11.75 -3.99 2.11
N TYR A 52 -12.08 -2.71 2.24
CA TYR A 52 -11.60 -1.82 3.30
C TYR A 52 -12.33 -1.96 4.63
N THR A 53 -13.51 -2.57 4.62
CA THR A 53 -14.17 -2.95 5.85
C THR A 53 -13.44 -4.16 6.44
N LYS A 54 -13.21 -4.18 7.75
CA LYS A 54 -12.58 -5.30 8.49
C LYS A 54 -13.17 -6.68 8.15
N ALA A 55 -14.38 -6.70 7.58
CA ALA A 55 -15.13 -7.88 7.21
C ALA A 55 -14.61 -8.63 5.96
N LEU A 56 -13.53 -8.19 5.29
CA LEU A 56 -12.98 -8.90 4.12
C LEU A 56 -11.48 -9.24 4.21
N SER A 57 -10.73 -8.64 5.13
CA SER A 57 -9.27 -8.85 5.23
C SER A 57 -8.87 -10.20 5.84
N LEU A 58 -9.78 -10.90 6.52
CA LEU A 58 -9.49 -12.16 7.21
C LEU A 58 -10.02 -13.41 6.50
N TYR A 59 -10.92 -13.26 5.54
CA TYR A 59 -11.76 -14.37 5.06
C TYR A 59 -11.25 -14.98 3.73
N ASN A 60 -10.40 -14.27 3.01
CA ASN A 60 -9.82 -14.74 1.74
C ASN A 60 -8.38 -15.25 1.88
N ILE A 61 -7.81 -15.26 3.10
CA ILE A 61 -6.55 -15.93 3.38
C ILE A 61 -6.91 -17.36 3.75
N HIS A 62 -6.80 -18.28 2.80
CA HIS A 62 -6.90 -19.69 3.12
C HIS A 62 -5.70 -20.05 4.01
N PRO A 63 -5.92 -20.78 5.12
CA PRO A 63 -4.81 -21.28 5.91
C PRO A 63 -3.91 -22.08 4.99
N LEU A 64 -2.61 -21.77 4.99
CA LEU A 64 -1.65 -22.65 4.35
C LEU A 64 -1.65 -23.98 5.10
N ASN A 65 -1.69 -25.08 4.36
CA ASN A 65 -1.50 -26.40 4.93
C ASN A 65 -0.14 -26.49 5.62
N ASP A 66 0.01 -27.46 6.53
CA ASP A 66 1.27 -27.68 7.23
C ASP A 66 2.43 -27.84 6.23
N SER A 67 3.60 -27.33 6.59
CA SER A 67 4.79 -27.40 5.73
C SER A 67 5.15 -28.83 5.29
N SER A 68 4.73 -29.85 6.04
CA SER A 68 4.90 -31.26 5.70
C SER A 68 4.02 -31.73 4.53
N GLU A 69 2.93 -31.02 4.21
CA GLU A 69 2.01 -31.37 3.12
C GLU A 69 2.37 -30.68 1.80
N TRP A 70 3.41 -29.84 1.77
CA TRP A 70 3.77 -29.11 0.56
C TRP A 70 4.47 -30.03 -0.45
N PRO A 71 4.15 -29.91 -1.75
CA PRO A 71 4.80 -30.72 -2.78
C PRO A 71 6.30 -30.39 -2.84
N HIS A 72 7.13 -31.41 -2.94
CA HIS A 72 8.56 -31.24 -3.18
C HIS A 72 8.78 -30.73 -4.62
N VAL A 73 9.34 -29.53 -4.76
CA VAL A 73 9.62 -28.93 -6.07
C VAL A 73 11.12 -29.02 -6.34
N GLU A 74 11.51 -29.83 -7.32
CA GLU A 74 12.89 -29.90 -7.81
C GLU A 74 13.24 -28.62 -8.60
N GLY A 75 14.47 -28.12 -8.44
CA GLY A 75 14.94 -26.92 -9.13
C GLY A 75 14.69 -25.59 -8.42
N LEU A 76 14.25 -25.62 -7.15
CA LEU A 76 14.31 -24.44 -6.29
C LEU A 76 15.77 -24.05 -6.04
N HIS A 77 16.22 -23.00 -6.73
CA HIS A 77 17.51 -22.39 -6.40
C HIS A 77 17.40 -21.78 -5.00
N THR A 78 18.43 -21.99 -4.17
CA THR A 78 18.51 -21.35 -2.86
C THR A 78 18.57 -19.84 -3.08
N ILE A 79 17.48 -19.14 -2.78
CA ILE A 79 17.47 -17.68 -2.75
C ILE A 79 18.28 -17.27 -1.51
N LEU A 80 19.52 -16.86 -1.73
CA LEU A 80 20.31 -16.27 -0.65
C LEU A 80 19.62 -14.97 -0.22
N PRO A 81 19.46 -14.73 1.10
CA PRO A 81 18.93 -13.46 1.56
C PRO A 81 19.80 -12.34 1.00
N GLN A 82 19.17 -11.26 0.55
CA GLN A 82 19.92 -10.09 0.09
C GLN A 82 20.92 -9.71 1.18
N LEU A 83 22.18 -9.46 0.77
CA LEU A 83 23.23 -9.02 1.68
C LEU A 83 22.75 -7.77 2.42
N ARG A 84 22.35 -7.96 3.68
CA ARG A 84 21.89 -6.86 4.53
C ARG A 84 23.07 -5.97 4.83
N ARG A 85 23.11 -4.79 4.23
CA ARG A 85 24.00 -3.71 4.68
C ARG A 85 23.60 -3.36 6.12
N ARG A 86 24.55 -3.41 7.06
CA ARG A 86 24.34 -2.82 8.38
C ARG A 86 24.22 -1.31 8.20
N LEU A 87 23.03 -0.79 8.45
CA LEU A 87 22.85 0.66 8.54
C LEU A 87 23.65 1.17 9.75
N PRO A 88 24.18 2.41 9.70
CA PRO A 88 24.73 3.04 10.87
C PRO A 88 23.69 3.02 11.99
N SER A 89 24.08 2.56 13.17
CA SER A 89 23.23 2.67 14.35
C SER A 89 22.87 4.12 14.59
N ARG A 90 21.71 4.36 15.21
CA ARG A 90 21.32 5.69 15.67
C ARG A 90 22.49 6.30 16.46
N PRO A 91 23.01 7.49 16.09
CA PRO A 91 24.04 8.15 16.87
C PRO A 91 23.54 8.31 18.31
N CYS A 92 24.30 7.79 19.28
CA CYS A 92 24.03 8.09 20.68
C CYS A 92 24.23 9.60 20.88
N VAL A 93 23.15 10.29 21.23
CA VAL A 93 23.23 11.69 21.66
C VAL A 93 23.75 11.68 23.09
N ASN A 94 24.99 12.13 23.28
CA ASN A 94 25.53 12.38 24.60
C ASN A 94 24.74 13.53 25.23
N ARG A 95 23.85 13.23 26.17
CA ARG A 95 23.18 14.25 26.98
C ARG A 95 24.23 14.81 27.93
N LYS A 96 24.61 16.08 27.76
CA LYS A 96 25.36 16.80 28.78
C LYS A 96 24.50 16.84 30.03
N ARG A 97 25.06 16.43 31.17
CA ARG A 97 24.45 16.59 32.49
C ARG A 97 24.90 17.95 33.00
N ASP A 98 23.95 18.83 33.28
CA ASP A 98 24.16 20.07 34.04
C ASP A 98 24.32 19.75 35.53
#